data_AF-A0A0Q7FJ90-F1
#
_entry.id   AF-A0A0Q7FJ90-F1
#
_cell.length_a   1.000
_cell.length_b   1.000
_cell.length_c   1.000
_cell.angle_alpha   90.00
_cell.angle_beta   90.00
_cell.angle_gamma   90.00
#
_symmetry.space_group_name_H-M   'P 1'
#
loop_
_entity.id
_entity.type
_entity.pdbx_description
1 polymer ?
#
loop_
_entity_poly.entity_id
_entity_poly.type
_entity_poly.pdbx_seq_one_letter_code
_entity_poly.pdbx_strand_id
1 'polypeptide(L)'
;MNRLLDYIPEIDITFPPGAGIAAGPALAPALETEAEMAYGAELLEAALGNGAGLAPFLAGLVARSGAAGRAVLRLPLGRALMSALLRAATAVMPFRSKAVQPRAAAIFGLELEGLSPEDREYTLARHFIRLARELINGTLASGPAGPQVGMADAESRVQAALVQAARKHAPGLLHRAAQQEPAGGRWQRSGKRIVVLNC
;
A
#
# COMPACT_ATOMS: atom_id res chain seq x y z
N MET A 1 -25.56 -29.41 44.92
CA MET A 1 -24.16 -28.95 45.02
C MET A 1 -23.28 -29.96 44.29
N ASN A 2 -22.58 -29.47 43.25
CA ASN A 2 -21.37 -29.95 42.58
C ASN A 2 -21.23 -31.43 42.19
N ARG A 3 -21.16 -31.67 40.87
CA ARG A 3 -19.91 -32.03 40.17
C ARG A 3 -20.12 -32.06 38.65
N LEU A 4 -19.93 -30.91 38.04
CA LEU A 4 -19.79 -30.72 36.58
C LEU A 4 -18.29 -30.49 36.24
N LEU A 5 -17.39 -31.04 37.07
CA LEU A 5 -15.95 -30.76 37.02
C LEU A 5 -15.06 -31.97 36.64
N ASP A 6 -15.65 -33.09 36.24
CA ASP A 6 -14.88 -34.31 35.92
C ASP A 6 -14.72 -34.55 34.40
N TYR A 7 -14.89 -33.51 33.58
CA TYR A 7 -14.53 -33.58 32.16
C TYR A 7 -13.28 -32.72 31.90
N ILE A 8 -12.13 -33.37 31.95
CA ILE A 8 -10.87 -32.87 31.40
C ILE A 8 -10.67 -33.65 30.09
N PRO A 9 -10.80 -33.03 28.91
CA PRO A 9 -10.46 -33.72 27.67
C PRO A 9 -8.94 -33.93 27.65
N GLU A 10 -8.51 -35.18 27.78
CA GLU A 10 -7.15 -35.61 27.48
C GLU A 10 -6.92 -35.38 25.98
N ILE A 11 -6.34 -34.23 25.63
CA ILE A 11 -5.90 -33.97 24.26
C ILE A 11 -4.59 -34.76 24.10
N ASP A 12 -4.68 -35.93 23.48
CA ASP A 12 -3.50 -36.71 23.08
C ASP A 12 -2.80 -36.00 21.93
N ILE A 13 -2.01 -34.99 22.26
CA ILE A 13 -1.11 -34.34 21.30
C ILE A 13 0.19 -35.15 21.29
N THR A 14 0.17 -36.27 20.58
CA THR A 14 1.40 -36.98 20.23
C THR A 14 2.24 -36.08 19.32
N PHE A 15 3.16 -35.32 19.91
CA PHE A 15 4.20 -34.62 19.17
C PHE A 15 5.33 -35.60 18.84
N PRO A 16 5.66 -35.82 17.55
CA PRO A 16 6.78 -36.68 17.20
C PRO A 16 8.08 -36.08 17.78
N PRO A 17 8.89 -36.87 18.50
CA PRO A 17 10.16 -36.39 19.04
C PRO A 17 11.11 -36.14 17.86
N GLY A 18 11.34 -34.86 17.54
CA GLY A 18 12.23 -34.45 16.45
C GLY A 18 11.75 -33.24 15.65
N ALA A 19 10.52 -32.75 15.85
CA ALA A 19 10.07 -31.50 15.27
C ALA A 19 10.68 -30.31 16.04
N GLY A 20 11.94 -29.99 15.72
CA GLY A 20 12.43 -28.64 15.93
C GLY A 20 11.42 -27.67 15.33
N ILE A 21 11.13 -26.57 16.04
CA ILE A 21 10.14 -25.56 15.66
C ILE A 21 10.67 -24.79 14.45
N ALA A 22 10.76 -25.45 13.29
CA ALA A 22 10.86 -24.80 12.02
C ALA A 22 9.48 -24.16 11.80
N ALA A 23 9.37 -22.87 12.13
CA ALA A 23 8.20 -22.07 11.83
C ALA A 23 7.85 -22.25 10.35
N GLY A 24 6.85 -23.06 10.07
CA GLY A 24 6.46 -23.40 8.71
C GLY A 24 5.96 -22.16 7.95
N PRO A 25 6.00 -22.19 6.60
CA PRO A 25 5.61 -21.05 5.76
C PRO A 25 4.15 -20.61 5.93
N ALA A 26 3.30 -21.37 6.63
CA ALA A 26 1.92 -21.01 6.93
C ALA A 26 1.77 -19.96 8.05
N LEU A 27 2.77 -19.80 8.93
CA LEU A 27 2.72 -18.82 10.04
C LEU A 27 2.99 -17.39 9.55
N ALA A 28 3.86 -17.23 8.54
CA ALA A 28 4.20 -15.93 7.94
C ALA A 28 2.98 -15.18 7.33
N PRO A 29 2.14 -15.78 6.45
CA PRO A 29 1.00 -15.08 5.87
C PRO A 29 -0.08 -14.71 6.91
N ALA A 30 -0.22 -15.50 7.99
CA ALA A 30 -1.13 -15.19 9.09
C ALA A 30 -0.68 -13.93 9.84
N LEU A 31 0.61 -13.84 10.20
CA LEU A 31 1.20 -12.66 10.84
C LEU A 31 1.17 -11.43 9.92
N GLU A 32 1.34 -11.61 8.60
CA GLU A 32 1.21 -10.52 7.64
C GLU A 32 -0.23 -10.02 7.52
N THR A 33 -1.22 -10.91 7.62
CA THR A 33 -2.65 -10.56 7.63
C THR A 33 -3.02 -9.83 8.91
N GLU A 34 -2.49 -10.26 10.06
CA GLU A 34 -2.69 -9.60 11.35
C GLU A 34 -2.06 -8.19 11.39
N ALA A 35 -0.84 -8.06 10.87
CA ALA A 35 -0.20 -6.75 10.70
C ALA A 35 -0.99 -5.84 9.73
N GLU A 36 -1.51 -6.38 8.63
CA GLU A 36 -2.35 -5.62 7.69
C GLU A 36 -3.62 -5.09 8.38
N MET A 37 -4.27 -5.92 9.20
CA MET A 37 -5.43 -5.54 9.98
C MET A 37 -5.10 -4.40 10.95
N ALA A 38 -4.04 -4.55 11.74
CA ALA A 38 -3.60 -3.53 12.70
C ALA A 38 -3.25 -2.19 12.00
N TYR A 39 -2.48 -2.23 10.91
CA TYR A 39 -2.14 -1.01 10.16
C TYR A 39 -3.33 -0.38 9.46
N GLY A 40 -4.33 -1.17 9.06
CA GLY A 40 -5.59 -0.64 8.51
C GLY A 40 -6.35 0.18 9.54
N ALA A 41 -6.42 -0.30 10.78
CA ALA A 41 -7.03 0.42 11.89
C ALA A 41 -6.24 1.70 12.25
N GLU A 42 -4.92 1.60 12.39
CA GLU A 42 -4.03 2.75 12.67
C GLU A 42 -4.13 3.82 11.58
N LEU A 43 -4.29 3.41 10.31
CA LEU A 43 -4.52 4.34 9.19
C LEU A 43 -5.84 5.09 9.33
N LEU A 44 -6.93 4.40 9.69
CA LEU A 44 -8.24 5.03 9.89
C LEU A 44 -8.22 6.03 11.05
N GLU A 45 -7.43 5.77 12.08
CA GLU A 45 -7.20 6.69 13.19
C GLU A 45 -6.34 7.88 12.76
N ALA A 46 -5.23 7.65 12.07
CA ALA A 46 -4.35 8.68 11.53
C ALA A 46 -5.06 9.62 10.53
N ALA A 47 -6.10 9.11 9.88
CA ALA A 47 -6.96 9.83 8.96
C ALA A 47 -8.00 10.74 9.63
N LEU A 48 -8.19 10.62 10.94
CA LEU A 48 -9.14 11.46 11.68
C LEU A 48 -8.69 12.93 11.64
N GLY A 49 -9.68 13.83 11.66
CA GLY A 49 -9.44 15.27 11.63
C GLY A 49 -9.05 15.80 10.23
N ASN A 50 -8.12 16.75 10.19
CA ASN A 50 -7.68 17.43 8.96
C ASN A 50 -6.60 16.66 8.18
N GLY A 51 -6.36 15.38 8.50
CA GLY A 51 -5.34 14.56 7.86
C GLY A 51 -3.90 14.79 8.36
N ALA A 52 -3.69 15.58 9.42
CA ALA A 52 -2.37 15.81 9.99
C ALA A 52 -1.66 14.52 10.47
N GLY A 53 -2.42 13.48 10.85
CA GLY A 53 -1.87 12.19 11.28
C GLY A 53 -1.38 11.30 10.13
N LEU A 54 -1.74 11.58 8.88
CA LEU A 54 -1.45 10.71 7.75
C LEU A 54 0.05 10.66 7.41
N ALA A 55 0.71 11.81 7.34
CA ALA A 55 2.14 11.89 7.04
C ALA A 55 3.02 11.16 8.08
N PRO A 56 2.86 11.36 9.40
CA PRO A 56 3.64 10.62 10.39
C PRO A 56 3.30 9.12 10.38
N PHE A 57 2.05 8.72 10.15
CA PHE A 57 1.69 7.32 9.98
C PHE A 57 2.44 6.66 8.81
N LEU A 58 2.43 7.29 7.63
CA LEU A 58 3.12 6.77 6.45
C LEU A 58 4.64 6.71 6.64
N ALA A 59 5.24 7.72 7.30
CA ALA A 59 6.65 7.70 7.64
C ALA A 59 6.97 6.56 8.62
N GLY A 60 6.10 6.32 9.61
CA GLY A 60 6.18 5.18 10.52
C GLY A 60 6.07 3.83 9.79
N LEU A 61 5.16 3.72 8.83
CA LEU A 61 5.02 2.53 7.99
C LEU A 61 6.30 2.24 7.19
N VAL A 62 6.92 3.25 6.58
CA VAL A 62 8.23 3.11 5.91
C VAL A 62 9.31 2.71 6.93
N ALA A 63 9.37 3.34 8.09
CA ALA A 63 10.36 3.02 9.13
C ALA A 63 10.22 1.60 9.72
N ARG A 64 8.99 1.04 9.71
CA ARG A 64 8.69 -0.34 10.14
C ARG A 64 9.23 -1.41 9.19
N SER A 65 9.60 -1.05 7.94
CA SER A 65 10.28 -1.96 7.00
C SER A 65 11.75 -2.26 7.38
N GLY A 66 12.26 -1.68 8.46
CA GLY A 66 13.58 -1.97 9.02
C GLY A 66 14.58 -0.84 8.86
N ALA A 67 15.87 -1.15 9.03
CA ALA A 67 16.95 -0.15 8.98
C ALA A 67 17.02 0.56 7.62
N ALA A 68 16.79 -0.16 6.52
CA ALA A 68 16.75 0.40 5.17
C ALA A 68 15.61 1.42 5.01
N GLY A 69 14.41 1.13 5.54
CA GLY A 69 13.29 2.06 5.55
C GLY A 69 13.58 3.34 6.34
N ARG A 70 14.21 3.23 7.51
CA ARG A 70 14.60 4.43 8.29
C ARG A 70 15.66 5.26 7.59
N ALA A 71 16.62 4.61 6.93
CA ALA A 71 17.65 5.28 6.16
C ALA A 71 17.07 6.00 4.93
N VAL A 72 16.17 5.35 4.19
CA VAL A 72 15.62 5.90 2.93
C VAL A 72 14.88 7.22 3.16
N LEU A 73 14.18 7.37 4.30
CA LEU A 73 13.44 8.59 4.65
C LEU A 73 14.32 9.85 4.70
N ARG A 74 15.63 9.70 4.88
CA ARG A 74 16.59 10.83 4.92
C ARG A 74 17.15 11.18 3.54
N LEU A 75 16.81 10.39 2.52
CA LEU A 75 17.38 10.47 1.17
C LEU A 75 16.35 11.03 0.16
N PRO A 76 16.80 11.47 -1.04
CA PRO A 76 15.90 11.86 -2.13
C PRO A 76 14.87 10.78 -2.47
N LEU A 77 15.28 9.50 -2.43
CA LEU A 77 14.39 8.37 -2.65
C LEU A 77 13.24 8.30 -1.64
N GLY A 78 13.49 8.59 -0.36
CA GLY A 78 12.44 8.63 0.65
C GLY A 78 11.47 9.78 0.46
N ARG A 79 11.95 10.94 0.00
CA ARG A 79 11.08 12.09 -0.32
C ARG A 79 10.15 11.79 -1.50
N ALA A 80 10.68 11.17 -2.55
CA ALA A 80 9.87 10.71 -3.69
C ALA A 80 8.85 9.64 -3.24
N LEU A 81 9.28 8.66 -2.43
CA LEU A 81 8.40 7.61 -1.89
C LEU A 81 7.26 8.19 -1.04
N MET A 82 7.58 9.08 -0.11
CA MET A 82 6.59 9.74 0.74
C MET A 82 5.61 10.58 -0.08
N SER A 83 6.11 11.30 -1.10
CA SER A 83 5.25 12.07 -2.00
C SER A 83 4.27 11.17 -2.77
N ALA A 84 4.74 10.01 -3.24
CA ALA A 84 3.89 9.04 -3.93
C ALA A 84 2.84 8.41 -2.99
N LEU A 85 3.25 8.01 -1.77
CA LEU A 85 2.34 7.46 -0.76
C LEU A 85 1.27 8.46 -0.35
N LEU A 86 1.64 9.72 -0.11
CA LEU A 86 0.69 10.78 0.23
C LEU A 86 -0.29 11.03 -0.91
N ARG A 87 0.18 11.12 -2.16
CA ARG A 87 -0.69 11.27 -3.34
C ARG A 87 -1.66 10.08 -3.48
N ALA A 88 -1.15 8.86 -3.34
CA ALA A 88 -1.98 7.66 -3.38
C ALA A 88 -3.05 7.68 -2.28
N ALA A 89 -2.68 8.05 -1.05
CA ALA A 89 -3.62 8.17 0.06
C ALA A 89 -4.69 9.23 -0.23
N THR A 90 -4.30 10.42 -0.70
CA THR A 90 -5.27 11.48 -1.06
C THR A 90 -6.24 11.06 -2.18
N ALA A 91 -5.86 10.13 -3.06
CA ALA A 91 -6.73 9.66 -4.13
C ALA A 91 -7.85 8.71 -3.65
N VAL A 92 -7.65 8.08 -2.48
CA VAL A 92 -8.61 7.14 -1.87
C VAL A 92 -9.29 7.72 -0.62
N MET A 93 -8.92 8.94 -0.23
CA MET A 93 -9.37 9.63 0.97
C MET A 93 -10.31 10.80 0.70
N PRO A 94 -11.15 11.18 1.69
CA PRO A 94 -11.38 10.54 2.99
C PRO A 94 -12.24 9.26 2.89
N PHE A 95 -11.79 8.14 3.47
CA PHE A 95 -12.50 6.85 3.44
C PHE A 95 -13.94 6.95 3.96
N ARG A 96 -14.17 7.84 4.93
CA ARG A 96 -15.47 8.12 5.55
C ARG A 96 -16.45 8.85 4.63
N SER A 97 -15.96 9.46 3.55
CA SER A 97 -16.84 10.15 2.62
C SER A 97 -17.56 9.16 1.72
N LYS A 98 -18.89 9.10 1.87
CA LYS A 98 -19.78 8.34 0.98
C LYS A 98 -19.58 8.65 -0.50
N ALA A 99 -19.10 9.86 -0.84
CA ALA A 99 -18.82 10.26 -2.22
C ALA A 99 -17.47 9.72 -2.74
N VAL A 100 -16.51 9.45 -1.85
CA VAL A 100 -15.17 8.97 -2.22
C VAL A 100 -15.11 7.44 -2.27
N GLN A 101 -15.92 6.75 -1.46
CA GLN A 101 -15.92 5.29 -1.37
C GLN A 101 -16.08 4.57 -2.72
N PRO A 102 -17.01 4.94 -3.62
CA PRO A 102 -17.15 4.24 -4.91
C PRO A 102 -15.90 4.40 -5.79
N ARG A 103 -15.28 5.58 -5.76
CA ARG A 103 -14.05 5.85 -6.51
C ARG A 103 -12.85 5.10 -5.93
N ALA A 104 -12.74 5.04 -4.60
CA ALA A 104 -11.71 4.27 -3.92
C ALA A 104 -11.90 2.76 -4.16
N ALA A 105 -13.14 2.27 -4.15
CA ALA A 105 -13.47 0.89 -4.48
C ALA A 105 -13.06 0.54 -5.92
N ALA A 106 -13.38 1.40 -6.89
CA ALA A 106 -12.98 1.22 -8.29
C ALA A 106 -11.45 1.24 -8.49
N ILE A 107 -10.72 2.03 -7.70
CA ILE A 107 -9.25 2.04 -7.70
C ILE A 107 -8.70 0.65 -7.33
N PHE A 108 -9.29 0.02 -6.32
CA PHE A 108 -8.87 -1.29 -5.82
C PHE A 108 -9.56 -2.48 -6.50
N GLY A 109 -10.55 -2.25 -7.36
CA GLY A 109 -11.36 -3.31 -7.96
C GLY A 109 -12.23 -4.05 -6.95
N LEU A 110 -12.78 -3.32 -5.98
CA LEU A 110 -13.57 -3.88 -4.88
C LEU A 110 -15.05 -3.63 -5.09
N GLU A 111 -15.85 -4.63 -4.76
CA GLU A 111 -17.29 -4.52 -4.57
C GLU A 111 -17.56 -4.28 -3.09
N LEU A 112 -18.17 -3.13 -2.77
CA LEU A 112 -18.46 -2.71 -1.40
C LEU A 112 -19.95 -2.80 -1.05
N GLU A 113 -20.74 -3.45 -1.90
CA GLU A 113 -22.17 -3.61 -1.71
C GLU A 113 -22.48 -4.49 -0.49
N GLY A 114 -23.57 -4.17 0.23
CA GLY A 114 -24.01 -4.94 1.39
C GLY A 114 -23.14 -4.82 2.65
N LEU A 115 -21.97 -4.17 2.59
CA LEU A 115 -21.13 -3.90 3.76
C LEU A 115 -21.63 -2.70 4.56
N SER A 116 -21.43 -2.74 5.88
CA SER A 116 -21.63 -1.57 6.74
C SER A 116 -20.69 -0.43 6.31
N PRO A 117 -21.03 0.85 6.58
CA PRO A 117 -20.12 1.97 6.34
C PRO A 117 -18.72 1.75 6.93
N GLU A 118 -18.65 1.21 8.15
CA GLU A 118 -17.42 0.96 8.90
C GLU A 118 -16.60 -0.16 8.24
N ASP A 119 -17.25 -1.25 7.82
CA ASP A 119 -16.57 -2.36 7.13
C ASP A 119 -16.02 -1.94 5.78
N ARG A 120 -16.71 -1.05 5.06
CA ARG A 120 -16.23 -0.48 3.80
C ARG A 120 -14.97 0.34 4.02
N GLU A 121 -14.96 1.20 5.03
CA GLU A 121 -13.79 2.02 5.38
C GLU A 121 -12.58 1.14 5.71
N TYR A 122 -12.78 0.13 6.54
CA TYR A 122 -11.72 -0.79 6.94
C TYR A 122 -11.20 -1.64 5.78
N THR A 123 -12.10 -2.10 4.91
CA THR A 123 -11.72 -2.85 3.70
C THR A 123 -10.87 -1.99 2.77
N LEU A 124 -11.23 -0.73 2.55
CA LEU A 124 -10.45 0.23 1.75
C LEU A 124 -9.09 0.52 2.38
N ALA A 125 -9.05 0.75 3.70
CA ALA A 125 -7.81 1.00 4.44
C ALA A 125 -6.84 -0.17 4.30
N ARG A 126 -7.31 -1.40 4.49
CA ARG A 126 -6.50 -2.62 4.31
C ARG A 126 -5.91 -2.76 2.91
N HIS A 127 -6.70 -2.51 1.87
CA HIS A 127 -6.21 -2.58 0.49
C HIS A 127 -5.18 -1.48 0.19
N PHE A 128 -5.36 -0.29 0.76
CA PHE A 128 -4.35 0.75 0.71
C PHE A 128 -3.04 0.30 1.40
N ILE A 129 -3.10 -0.35 2.56
CA ILE A 129 -1.91 -0.88 3.24
C ILE A 129 -1.18 -1.92 2.38
N ARG A 130 -1.90 -2.82 1.70
CA ARG A 130 -1.29 -3.78 0.76
C ARG A 130 -0.52 -3.07 -0.35
N LEU A 131 -1.15 -2.08 -0.99
CA LEU A 131 -0.52 -1.26 -2.02
C LEU A 131 0.72 -0.54 -1.47
N ALA A 132 0.60 0.10 -0.31
CA ALA A 132 1.69 0.86 0.31
C ALA A 132 2.88 -0.03 0.67
N ARG A 133 2.64 -1.20 1.26
CA ARG A 133 3.70 -2.16 1.61
C ARG A 133 4.44 -2.66 0.36
N GLU A 134 3.71 -3.02 -0.69
CA GLU A 134 4.30 -3.46 -1.96
C GLU A 134 5.13 -2.33 -2.62
N LEU A 135 4.63 -1.10 -2.61
CA LEU A 135 5.37 0.07 -3.08
C LEU A 135 6.67 0.31 -2.28
N ILE A 136 6.59 0.24 -0.95
CA ILE A 136 7.76 0.42 -0.06
C ILE A 136 8.79 -0.68 -0.35
N ASN A 137 8.37 -1.94 -0.35
CA ASN A 137 9.25 -3.08 -0.59
C ASN A 137 9.89 -3.00 -1.98
N GLY A 138 9.11 -2.70 -3.02
CA GLY A 138 9.61 -2.52 -4.38
C GLY A 138 10.62 -1.38 -4.48
N THR A 139 10.35 -0.25 -3.83
CA THR A 139 11.26 0.91 -3.83
C THR A 139 12.60 0.60 -3.16
N LEU A 140 12.55 -0.11 -2.03
CA LEU A 140 13.75 -0.54 -1.30
C LEU A 140 14.54 -1.60 -2.07
N ALA A 141 13.86 -2.44 -2.87
CA ALA A 141 14.48 -3.45 -3.72
C ALA A 141 15.14 -2.87 -4.99
N SER A 142 14.78 -1.65 -5.42
CA SER A 142 15.27 -1.02 -6.67
C SER A 142 16.76 -0.63 -6.66
N GLY A 143 17.57 -1.10 -5.71
CA GLY A 143 19.02 -0.89 -5.64
C GLY A 143 19.45 0.19 -4.63
N PRO A 144 20.76 0.52 -4.57
CA PRO A 144 21.30 1.41 -3.55
C PRO A 144 20.64 2.79 -3.59
N ALA A 145 20.16 3.25 -2.45
CA ALA A 145 19.69 4.61 -2.23
C ALA A 145 20.87 5.39 -1.63
N GLY A 146 21.59 6.14 -2.46
CA GLY A 146 22.69 7.00 -2.02
C GLY A 146 22.28 8.47 -2.04
N PRO A 147 22.94 9.35 -1.27
CA PRO A 147 22.77 10.80 -1.37
C PRO A 147 23.04 11.34 -2.78
N GLN A 148 23.87 10.65 -3.56
CA GLN A 148 24.21 11.00 -4.93
C GLN A 148 23.13 10.70 -5.98
N VAL A 149 22.04 10.01 -5.60
CA VAL A 149 20.93 9.75 -6.52
C VAL A 149 20.14 11.04 -6.73
N GLY A 150 20.05 11.50 -7.98
CA GLY A 150 19.28 12.68 -8.34
C GLY A 150 17.79 12.50 -8.04
N MET A 151 17.07 13.62 -7.84
CA MET A 151 15.63 13.58 -7.56
C MET A 151 14.84 12.94 -8.71
N ALA A 152 15.21 13.20 -9.97
CA ALA A 152 14.55 12.62 -11.14
C ALA A 152 14.69 11.08 -11.21
N ASP A 153 15.86 10.55 -10.87
CA ASP A 153 16.10 9.10 -10.81
C ASP A 153 15.32 8.48 -9.66
N ALA A 154 15.29 9.14 -8.50
CA ALA A 154 14.50 8.72 -7.35
C ALA A 154 13.00 8.65 -7.67
N GLU A 155 12.46 9.68 -8.34
CA GLU A 155 11.06 9.72 -8.78
C GLU A 155 10.75 8.59 -9.77
N SER A 156 11.64 8.36 -10.73
CA SER A 156 11.48 7.30 -11.74
C SER A 156 11.48 5.90 -11.11
N ARG A 157 12.36 5.66 -10.12
CA ARG A 157 12.39 4.40 -9.36
C ARG A 157 11.13 4.15 -8.55
N VAL A 158 10.63 5.19 -7.87
CA VAL A 158 9.38 5.12 -7.10
C VAL A 158 8.19 4.92 -8.03
N GLN A 159 8.16 5.60 -9.17
CA GLN A 159 7.11 5.45 -10.16
C GLN A 159 7.06 4.02 -10.73
N ALA A 160 8.22 3.43 -11.04
CA ALA A 160 8.30 2.05 -11.50
C ALA A 160 7.75 1.07 -10.44
N ALA A 161 8.13 1.26 -9.16
CA ALA A 161 7.62 0.45 -8.06
C ALA A 161 6.11 0.63 -7.84
N LEU A 162 5.60 1.86 -7.98
CA LEU A 162 4.17 2.17 -7.90
C LEU A 162 3.37 1.48 -8.99
N VAL A 163 3.87 1.45 -10.23
CA VAL A 163 3.21 0.74 -11.33
C VAL A 163 3.11 -0.76 -11.03
N GLN A 164 4.18 -1.38 -10.52
CA GLN A 164 4.12 -2.81 -10.16
C GLN A 164 3.16 -3.08 -9.00
N ALA A 165 3.19 -2.26 -7.95
CA ALA A 165 2.28 -2.38 -6.83
C ALA A 165 0.81 -2.17 -7.25
N ALA A 166 0.54 -1.20 -8.12
CA ALA A 166 -0.79 -0.90 -8.63
C ALA A 166 -1.35 -2.03 -9.50
N ARG A 167 -0.53 -2.68 -10.34
CA ARG A 167 -0.98 -3.85 -11.14
C ARG A 167 -1.58 -4.95 -10.28
N LYS A 168 -1.01 -5.16 -9.08
CA LYS A 168 -1.41 -6.24 -8.17
C LYS A 168 -2.52 -5.83 -7.22
N HIS A 169 -2.48 -4.60 -6.69
CA HIS A 169 -3.33 -4.20 -5.57
C HIS A 169 -4.32 -3.08 -5.89
N ALA A 170 -4.08 -2.28 -6.93
CA ALA A 170 -4.90 -1.13 -7.26
C ALA A 170 -4.98 -0.90 -8.78
N PRO A 171 -5.53 -1.86 -9.55
CA PRO A 171 -5.49 -1.83 -11.01
C PRO A 171 -6.22 -0.61 -11.58
N GLY A 172 -7.24 -0.09 -10.89
CA GLY A 172 -7.98 1.10 -11.32
C GLY A 172 -7.13 2.38 -11.37
N LEU A 173 -5.99 2.45 -10.64
CA LEU A 173 -5.04 3.56 -10.77
C LEU A 173 -4.44 3.64 -12.17
N LEU A 174 -4.14 2.50 -12.78
CA LEU A 174 -3.48 2.43 -14.09
C LEU A 174 -4.45 2.74 -15.22
N HIS A 175 -5.70 2.25 -15.12
CA HIS A 175 -6.75 2.53 -16.10
C HIS A 175 -7.04 4.04 -16.18
N ARG A 176 -7.07 4.71 -15.03
CA ARG A 176 -7.28 6.16 -14.98
C ARG A 176 -6.11 6.93 -15.58
N ALA A 177 -4.87 6.50 -15.32
CA ALA A 177 -3.69 7.13 -15.91
C ALA A 177 -3.73 7.00 -17.44
N ALA A 178 -4.10 5.83 -17.97
CA ALA A 178 -4.26 5.60 -19.41
C ALA A 178 -5.38 6.46 -20.03
N GLN A 179 -6.47 6.72 -19.30
CA GLN A 179 -7.56 7.61 -19.75
C GLN A 179 -7.21 9.10 -19.64
N GLN A 180 -6.24 9.45 -18.79
CA GLN A 180 -5.75 10.81 -18.59
C GLN A 180 -4.53 11.14 -19.46
N GLU A 181 -3.95 10.14 -20.14
CA GLU A 181 -2.99 10.41 -21.20
C GLU A 181 -3.67 11.31 -22.24
N PRO A 182 -3.06 12.46 -22.59
CA PRO A 182 -3.66 13.35 -23.57
C PRO A 182 -3.86 12.56 -24.86
N ALA A 183 -5.12 12.41 -25.28
CA ALA A 183 -5.52 11.69 -26.49
C ALA A 183 -4.99 12.30 -27.82
N GLY A 184 -4.05 13.24 -27.73
CA GLY A 184 -3.42 13.89 -28.87
C GLY A 184 -2.01 14.38 -28.53
N GLY A 185 -1.06 14.02 -29.38
CA GLY A 185 0.28 14.59 -29.38
C GLY A 185 0.28 16.05 -29.83
N ARG A 186 1.19 16.85 -29.27
CA ARG A 186 1.40 18.23 -29.72
C ARG A 186 2.13 18.19 -31.05
N TRP A 187 1.45 18.47 -32.14
CA TRP A 187 2.09 18.65 -33.44
C TRP A 187 2.26 20.14 -33.75
N GLN A 188 3.42 20.50 -34.28
CA GLN A 188 3.75 21.85 -34.68
C GLN A 188 4.21 21.83 -36.14
N ARG A 189 3.61 22.71 -36.95
CA ARG A 189 4.04 22.89 -38.33
C ARG A 189 5.26 23.82 -38.37
N SER A 190 6.36 23.34 -38.92
CA SER A 190 7.56 24.13 -39.20
C SER A 190 7.77 24.19 -40.71
N GLY A 191 7.27 25.28 -41.31
CA GLY A 191 7.25 25.48 -42.75
C GLY A 191 6.53 24.35 -43.50
N LYS A 192 7.29 23.55 -44.24
CA LYS A 192 6.80 22.42 -45.06
C LYS A 192 6.72 21.09 -44.31
N ARG A 193 7.05 21.05 -43.01
CA ARG A 193 7.09 19.82 -42.20
C ARG A 193 6.15 19.90 -41.01
N ILE A 194 5.64 18.76 -40.57
CA ILE A 194 4.93 18.61 -39.30
C ILE A 194 5.87 17.91 -38.33
N VAL A 195 6.08 18.51 -37.16
CA VAL A 195 6.91 17.96 -36.07
C VAL A 195 5.97 17.54 -34.96
N VAL A 196 5.99 16.25 -34.60
CA VAL A 196 5.25 15.71 -33.45
C VAL A 196 6.18 15.78 -32.24
N LEU A 197 5.78 16.50 -31.19
CA LEU A 197 6.62 16.84 -30.05
C LEU A 197 6.47 15.86 -28.88
N ASN A 198 5.26 15.31 -28.70
CA ASN A 198 4.93 14.39 -27.62
C ASN A 198 4.21 13.18 -28.24
N CYS A 199 5.01 12.24 -28.74
CA CYS A 199 4.56 10.94 -29.22
C CYS A 199 4.43 9.97 -28.05
#